data_AF-A0A553HYN7-F1
#
_entry.id   AF-A0A553HYN7-F1
#
_cell.length_a   1.000
_cell.length_b   1.000
_cell.length_c   1.000
_cell.angle_alpha   90.00
_cell.angle_beta   90.00
_cell.angle_gamma   90.00
#
_symmetry.space_group_name_H-M   'P 1'
#
loop_
_entity.id
_entity.type
_entity.pdbx_description
1 polymer ?
#
loop_
_entity_poly.entity_id
_entity_poly.type
_entity_poly.pdbx_seq_one_letter_code
_entity_poly.pdbx_strand_id
1 'polypeptide(L)'
;MSGHPTTGTSGTYEDGDEHNYSHRAIHDEQRHHLHNVEGYKPTKMCDELETVSRTAFVNRVFQTQAQIEERYKTDPLYRATMHGNKPSRGAQQDAEIQAEEAEMIRKKKEKTDSMAGKKLEHKSAREQD
;
A
#
# COMPACT_ATOMS: atom_id res chain seq x y z
N MET A 1 24.65 30.93 -16.80
CA MET A 1 24.99 30.28 -18.08
C MET A 1 23.67 29.95 -18.77
N SER A 2 23.23 30.76 -19.75
CA SER A 2 22.01 30.49 -20.52
C SER A 2 22.37 29.54 -21.67
N GLY A 3 21.82 28.32 -21.61
CA GLY A 3 21.95 27.35 -22.69
C GLY A 3 21.00 27.71 -23.82
N HIS A 4 21.49 28.48 -24.78
CA HIS A 4 20.81 28.63 -26.07
C HIS A 4 21.22 27.45 -26.97
N PRO A 5 20.28 26.66 -27.51
CA PRO A 5 20.62 25.61 -28.47
C PRO A 5 21.16 26.25 -29.76
N THR A 6 22.44 26.07 -30.02
CA THR A 6 23.14 26.53 -31.24
C THR A 6 23.01 25.50 -32.37
N THR A 7 21.79 25.06 -32.67
CA THR A 7 21.55 24.10 -33.77
C THR A 7 20.44 24.60 -34.68
N GLY A 8 20.84 25.32 -35.74
CA GLY A 8 19.98 25.76 -36.83
C GLY A 8 20.67 26.85 -37.65
N THR A 9 20.81 26.69 -38.96
CA THR A 9 21.32 27.74 -39.85
C THR A 9 20.36 28.93 -39.81
N SER A 10 20.86 30.10 -39.41
CA SER A 10 20.09 31.33 -39.15
C SER A 10 19.35 31.94 -40.35
N GLY A 11 19.30 31.25 -41.50
CA GLY A 11 18.69 31.72 -42.74
C GLY A 11 17.56 30.83 -43.26
N THR A 12 17.19 29.75 -42.56
CA THR A 12 16.12 28.83 -42.98
C THR A 12 14.82 28.97 -42.21
N TYR A 13 14.78 29.81 -41.18
CA TYR A 13 13.55 30.10 -40.45
C TYR A 13 12.94 31.38 -41.02
N GLU A 14 11.80 31.24 -41.67
CA GLU A 14 10.97 32.37 -42.11
C GLU A 14 10.61 33.18 -40.85
N ASP A 15 10.68 34.51 -40.97
CA ASP A 15 10.69 35.53 -39.89
C ASP A 15 9.35 35.63 -39.09
N GLY A 16 8.55 34.54 -39.08
CA GLY A 16 7.24 34.44 -38.44
C GLY A 16 6.95 33.11 -37.74
N ASP A 17 7.81 32.09 -37.83
CA ASP A 17 7.49 30.76 -37.30
C ASP A 17 7.94 30.56 -35.84
N GLU A 18 8.93 31.32 -35.36
CA GLU A 18 9.44 31.23 -33.99
C GLU A 18 9.41 32.60 -33.29
N HIS A 19 8.36 32.83 -32.50
CA HIS A 19 8.31 33.95 -31.55
C HIS A 19 8.68 33.49 -30.14
N ASN A 20 9.80 33.98 -29.61
CA ASN A 20 10.15 33.81 -28.20
C ASN A 20 9.37 34.81 -27.34
N TYR A 21 8.16 34.41 -26.92
CA TYR A 21 7.37 35.21 -25.99
C TYR A 21 8.01 35.23 -24.60
N SER A 22 8.07 36.43 -23.99
CA SER A 22 8.46 36.54 -22.58
C SER A 22 7.37 35.95 -21.69
N HIS A 23 7.76 35.39 -20.54
CA HIS A 23 6.82 34.83 -19.56
C HIS A 23 5.72 35.84 -19.16
N ARG A 24 6.07 37.13 -19.12
CA ARG A 24 5.12 38.20 -18.82
C ARG A 24 4.14 38.47 -19.96
N ALA A 25 4.60 38.41 -21.22
CA ALA A 25 3.73 38.54 -22.39
C ALA A 25 2.71 37.38 -22.45
N ILE A 26 3.12 36.15 -22.13
CA ILE A 26 2.22 34.99 -22.06
C ILE A 26 1.13 35.18 -20.98
N HIS A 27 1.51 35.77 -19.84
CA HIS A 27 0.58 36.05 -18.74
C HIS A 27 -0.38 37.21 -19.06
N ASP A 28 0.12 38.29 -19.66
CA ASP A 28 -0.67 39.48 -20.03
C ASP A 28 -1.67 39.18 -21.16
N GLU A 29 -1.42 38.18 -22.00
CA GLU A 29 -2.35 37.76 -23.05
C GLU A 29 -3.67 37.17 -22.52
N GLN A 30 -3.76 36.83 -21.22
CA GLN A 30 -4.96 36.27 -20.57
C GLN A 30 -5.65 35.14 -21.35
N ARG A 31 -4.91 34.46 -22.25
CA ARG A 31 -5.32 33.24 -22.94
C ARG A 31 -5.23 32.07 -21.96
N HIS A 32 -5.93 32.21 -20.84
CA HIS A 32 -6.20 31.07 -19.98
C HIS A 32 -7.03 30.11 -20.83
N HIS A 33 -6.51 28.90 -21.04
CA HIS A 33 -7.35 27.78 -21.46
C HIS A 33 -8.62 27.85 -20.60
N LEU A 34 -9.80 27.59 -21.18
CA LEU A 34 -11.15 27.81 -20.60
C LEU A 34 -11.40 27.20 -19.20
N HIS A 35 -10.40 26.57 -18.61
CA HIS A 35 -10.37 25.96 -17.30
C HIS A 35 -9.29 26.69 -16.48
N ASN A 36 -9.72 27.36 -15.40
CA ASN A 36 -8.82 27.94 -14.41
C ASN A 36 -7.98 26.81 -13.79
N VAL A 37 -6.73 26.65 -14.24
CA VAL A 37 -5.86 25.52 -13.86
C VAL A 37 -5.40 25.64 -12.40
N GLU A 38 -5.44 26.85 -11.82
CA GLU A 38 -5.00 27.13 -10.44
C GLU A 38 -6.13 27.38 -9.44
N GLY A 39 -7.36 27.65 -9.91
CA GLY A 39 -8.43 28.23 -9.07
C GLY A 39 -9.52 27.29 -8.53
N TYR A 40 -9.43 25.97 -8.73
CA TYR A 40 -10.50 25.03 -8.31
C TYR A 40 -10.09 24.01 -7.23
N LYS A 41 -9.08 24.32 -6.40
CA LYS A 41 -8.93 23.62 -5.11
C LYS A 41 -9.39 24.55 -3.97
N PRO A 42 -10.52 24.26 -3.28
CA PRO A 42 -10.75 24.85 -1.97
C PRO A 42 -9.63 24.35 -1.05
N THR A 43 -8.57 25.15 -0.91
CA THR A 43 -7.30 24.77 -0.27
C THR A 43 -7.52 24.11 1.09
N LYS A 44 -8.47 24.61 1.89
CA LYS A 44 -8.71 24.11 3.24
C LYS A 44 -9.57 22.82 3.31
N MET A 45 -10.55 22.67 2.41
CA MET A 45 -11.45 21.51 2.43
C MET A 45 -10.86 20.29 1.69
N CYS A 46 -10.03 20.52 0.68
CA CYS A 46 -9.31 19.44 0.00
C CYS A 46 -8.14 18.91 0.84
N ASP A 47 -7.40 19.77 1.56
CA ASP A 47 -6.26 19.32 2.37
C ASP A 47 -6.71 18.40 3.53
N GLU A 48 -7.82 18.72 4.21
CA GLU A 48 -8.38 17.87 5.26
C GLU A 48 -8.90 16.54 4.71
N LEU A 49 -9.61 16.54 3.58
CA LEU A 49 -10.09 15.31 2.95
C LEU A 49 -8.94 14.47 2.36
N GLU A 50 -7.92 15.11 1.80
CA GLU A 50 -6.71 14.46 1.27
C GLU A 50 -5.90 13.83 2.39
N THR A 51 -5.73 14.51 3.53
CA THR A 51 -5.05 13.94 4.70
C THR A 51 -5.83 12.78 5.32
N VAL A 52 -7.16 12.86 5.42
CA VAL A 52 -8.01 11.74 5.89
C VAL A 52 -7.94 10.55 4.93
N SER A 53 -8.07 10.78 3.62
CA SER A 53 -7.95 9.72 2.62
C SER A 53 -6.55 9.08 2.64
N ARG A 54 -5.51 9.90 2.74
CA ARG A 54 -4.12 9.45 2.81
C ARG A 54 -3.84 8.65 4.08
N THR A 55 -4.31 9.11 5.24
CA THR A 55 -4.15 8.38 6.51
C THR A 55 -4.92 7.06 6.50
N ALA A 56 -6.14 7.03 5.97
CA ALA A 56 -6.92 5.80 5.80
C ALA A 56 -6.20 4.79 4.88
N PHE A 57 -5.66 5.26 3.75
CA PHE A 57 -4.86 4.42 2.85
C PHE A 57 -3.61 3.87 3.55
N VAL A 58 -2.86 4.73 4.24
CA VAL A 58 -1.66 4.35 4.98
C VAL A 58 -1.96 3.31 6.06
N ASN A 59 -3.03 3.50 6.83
CA ASN A 59 -3.48 2.54 7.84
C ASN A 59 -3.83 1.19 7.23
N ARG A 60 -4.54 1.18 6.09
CA ARG A 60 -4.86 -0.06 5.38
C ARG A 60 -3.59 -0.78 4.93
N VAL A 61 -2.64 -0.05 4.35
CA VAL A 61 -1.35 -0.62 3.92
C VAL A 61 -0.60 -1.21 5.12
N PHE A 62 -0.51 -0.49 6.24
CA PHE A 62 0.12 -1.01 7.46
C PHE A 62 -0.58 -2.26 8.01
N GLN A 63 -1.91 -2.28 8.04
CA GLN A 63 -2.67 -3.45 8.47
C GLN A 63 -2.41 -4.65 7.55
N THR A 64 -2.38 -4.44 6.23
CA THR A 64 -2.05 -5.52 5.29
C THR A 64 -0.62 -6.02 5.46
N GLN A 65 0.34 -5.13 5.72
CA GLN A 65 1.73 -5.52 5.98
C GLN A 65 1.84 -6.30 7.28
N ALA A 66 1.19 -5.86 8.36
CA ALA A 66 1.15 -6.58 9.63
C ALA A 66 0.57 -8.00 9.47
N GLN A 67 -0.54 -8.14 8.73
CA GLN A 67 -1.12 -9.46 8.44
C GLN A 67 -0.19 -10.34 7.60
N ILE A 68 0.52 -9.75 6.63
CA ILE A 68 1.52 -10.46 5.83
C ILE A 68 2.69 -10.91 6.71
N GLU A 69 3.17 -10.05 7.62
CA GLU A 69 4.24 -10.37 8.56
C GLU A 69 3.85 -11.47 9.56
N GLU A 70 2.63 -11.45 10.07
CA GLU A 70 2.09 -12.52 10.91
C GLU A 70 2.05 -13.86 10.16
N ARG A 71 1.65 -13.84 8.89
CA ARG A 71 1.68 -15.04 8.03
C ARG A 71 3.11 -15.51 7.75
N TYR A 72 4.06 -14.60 7.57
CA TYR A 72 5.48 -14.98 7.42
C TYR A 72 6.06 -15.65 8.66
N LYS A 73 5.55 -15.34 9.85
CA LYS A 73 5.99 -15.97 11.11
C LYS A 73 5.37 -17.35 11.34
N THR A 74 4.15 -17.56 10.84
CA THR A 74 3.35 -18.75 11.14
C THR A 74 3.43 -19.81 10.06
N ASP A 75 3.41 -19.42 8.78
CA ASP A 75 3.42 -20.33 7.65
C ASP A 75 4.82 -20.39 6.99
N PRO A 76 5.52 -21.54 7.08
CA PRO A 76 6.85 -21.70 6.49
C PRO A 76 6.84 -21.67 4.95
N LEU A 77 5.71 -21.94 4.29
CA LEU A 77 5.58 -21.96 2.82
C LEU A 77 5.29 -20.59 2.24
N TYR A 78 4.62 -19.73 3.01
CA TYR A 78 4.02 -18.48 2.51
C TYR A 78 5.02 -17.54 1.84
N ARG A 79 6.25 -17.46 2.37
CA ARG A 79 7.28 -16.58 1.78
C ARG A 79 7.69 -17.02 0.38
N ALA A 80 7.84 -18.32 0.15
CA ALA A 80 8.24 -18.84 -1.15
C ALA A 80 7.09 -18.67 -2.17
N THR A 81 5.88 -19.03 -1.78
CA THR A 81 4.70 -18.95 -2.65
C THR A 81 4.33 -17.52 -3.04
N MET A 82 4.43 -16.57 -2.11
CA MET A 82 4.21 -15.14 -2.36
C MET A 82 5.16 -14.55 -3.41
N HIS A 83 6.39 -15.06 -3.49
CA HIS A 83 7.37 -14.64 -4.48
C HIS A 83 7.36 -15.50 -5.76
N GLY A 84 6.39 -16.41 -5.92
CA GLY A 84 6.29 -17.30 -7.07
C GLY A 84 7.35 -18.40 -7.12
N ASN A 85 8.05 -18.65 -6.01
CA ASN A 85 9.11 -19.63 -5.90
C ASN A 85 8.60 -20.95 -5.34
N LYS A 86 9.28 -22.05 -5.68
CA LYS A 86 9.02 -23.34 -5.05
C LYS A 86 9.56 -23.32 -3.61
N PRO A 87 8.76 -23.73 -2.59
CA PRO A 87 9.23 -23.82 -1.22
C PRO A 87 10.34 -24.88 -1.09
N SER A 88 11.25 -24.67 -0.14
CA SER A 88 12.35 -25.61 0.12
C SER A 88 11.81 -26.93 0.68
N ARG A 89 12.59 -28.01 0.54
CA ARG A 89 12.23 -29.32 1.13
C ARG A 89 12.02 -29.24 2.65
N GLY A 90 12.83 -28.44 3.35
CA GLY A 90 12.67 -28.24 4.80
C GLY A 90 11.35 -27.53 5.13
N ALA A 91 11.03 -26.44 4.44
CA ALA A 91 9.77 -25.73 4.66
C ALA A 91 8.53 -26.59 4.36
N GLN A 92 8.63 -27.51 3.39
CA GLN A 92 7.57 -28.49 3.12
C GLN A 92 7.39 -29.48 4.28
N GLN A 93 8.49 -29.99 4.85
CA GLN A 93 8.43 -30.88 6.01
C GLN A 93 7.91 -30.16 7.26
N ASP A 94 8.34 -28.93 7.50
CA ASP A 94 7.85 -28.13 8.63
C ASP A 94 6.34 -27.88 8.51
N ALA A 95 5.82 -27.62 7.30
CA ALA A 95 4.39 -27.47 7.06
C ALA A 95 3.60 -28.78 7.29
N GLU A 96 4.15 -29.91 6.87
CA GLU A 96 3.56 -31.23 7.10
C GLU A 96 3.49 -31.56 8.60
N ILE A 97 4.58 -31.34 9.34
CA ILE A 97 4.63 -31.52 10.80
C ILE A 97 3.60 -30.62 11.49
N GLN A 98 3.53 -29.33 11.12
CA GLN A 98 2.54 -28.41 11.69
C GLN A 98 1.09 -28.85 11.44
N ALA A 99 0.81 -29.40 10.25
CA ALA A 99 -0.52 -29.93 9.92
C ALA A 99 -0.85 -31.18 10.76
N GLU A 100 0.08 -32.13 10.86
CA GLU A 100 -0.08 -33.33 11.67
C GLU A 100 -0.27 -33.02 13.16
N GLU A 101 0.52 -32.09 13.70
CA GLU A 101 0.40 -31.64 15.09
C GLU A 101 -0.95 -30.98 15.36
N ALA A 102 -1.43 -30.12 14.46
CA ALA A 102 -2.73 -29.48 14.59
C ALA A 102 -3.89 -30.51 14.60
N GLU A 103 -3.82 -31.53 13.76
CA GLU A 103 -4.80 -32.63 13.77
C GLU A 103 -4.74 -33.45 15.05
N MET A 104 -3.54 -33.78 15.53
CA MET A 104 -3.37 -34.50 16.79
C MET A 104 -3.92 -33.68 17.97
N ILE A 105 -3.68 -32.37 18.00
CA ILE A 105 -4.22 -31.48 19.03
C ILE A 105 -5.75 -31.44 18.96
N ARG A 106 -6.35 -31.37 17.76
CA ARG A 106 -7.81 -31.43 17.59
C ARG A 106 -8.38 -32.75 18.13
N LYS A 107 -7.82 -33.88 17.70
CA LYS A 107 -8.22 -35.22 18.20
C LYS A 107 -8.07 -35.35 19.72
N LYS A 108 -7.02 -34.74 20.31
CA LYS A 108 -6.83 -34.70 21.77
C LYS A 108 -7.87 -33.82 22.46
N LYS A 109 -8.16 -32.62 21.93
CA LYS A 109 -9.17 -31.71 22.47
C LYS A 109 -10.57 -32.33 22.46
N GLU A 110 -10.97 -32.94 21.34
CA GLU A 110 -12.24 -33.66 21.21
C GLU A 110 -12.35 -34.79 22.23
N LYS A 111 -11.27 -35.58 22.41
CA LYS A 111 -11.24 -36.63 23.44
C LYS A 111 -11.30 -36.06 24.85
N THR A 112 -10.65 -34.94 25.15
CA THR A 112 -10.69 -34.33 26.49
C THR A 112 -12.03 -33.66 26.81
N ASP A 113 -12.69 -33.05 25.83
CA ASP A 113 -14.01 -32.44 26.00
C ASP A 113 -15.11 -33.51 26.13
N SER A 114 -14.88 -34.71 25.56
CA SER A 114 -15.76 -35.87 25.70
C SER A 114 -15.63 -36.62 27.04
N MET A 115 -14.68 -36.25 27.92
CA MET A 115 -14.56 -36.86 29.25
C MET A 115 -15.56 -36.23 30.22
N ALA A 116 -16.60 -36.99 30.58
CA ALA A 116 -17.61 -36.61 31.57
C ALA A 116 -16.96 -36.28 32.93
N GLY A 117 -16.74 -35.00 33.21
CA GLY A 117 -16.21 -34.53 34.50
C GLY A 117 -15.44 -33.21 34.47
N LYS A 118 -14.96 -32.73 33.30
CA LYS A 118 -14.31 -31.41 33.20
C LYS A 118 -15.33 -30.31 32.89
N LYS A 119 -15.93 -29.72 33.94
CA LYS A 119 -16.54 -28.39 33.82
C LYS A 119 -15.43 -27.38 33.52
N LEU A 120 -15.40 -26.83 32.31
CA LEU A 120 -14.63 -25.63 31.98
C LEU A 120 -15.24 -24.45 32.73
N GLU A 121 -14.78 -24.18 33.95
CA GLU A 121 -15.07 -22.89 34.60
C GLU A 121 -14.26 -21.80 33.89
N HIS A 122 -14.90 -21.15 32.92
CA HIS A 122 -14.45 -19.87 32.41
C HIS A 122 -14.66 -18.83 33.51
N LYS A 123 -13.65 -18.62 34.37
CA LYS A 123 -13.60 -17.45 35.24
C LYS A 123 -13.34 -16.23 34.35
N SER A 124 -14.41 -15.54 33.98
CA SER A 124 -14.34 -14.17 33.47
C SER A 124 -13.68 -13.31 34.54
N ALA A 125 -12.43 -12.94 34.30
CA ALA A 125 -11.67 -12.07 35.18
C ALA A 125 -12.31 -10.68 35.17
N ARG A 126 -13.04 -10.37 36.24
CA ARG A 126 -13.01 -9.10 36.99
C ARG A 126 -12.97 -7.84 36.12
N GLU A 127 -14.15 -7.34 35.76
CA GLU A 127 -14.35 -5.90 35.55
C GLU A 127 -13.91 -5.18 36.84
N GLN A 128 -12.98 -4.24 36.71
CA GLN A 128 -12.57 -3.34 37.77
C GLN A 128 -13.43 -2.08 37.65
N ASP A 129 -14.07 -1.71 38.76
CA ASP A 129 -14.75 -0.43 38.99
C ASP A 129 -13.80 0.77 38.85
#